data_AF-A0A524P0D4-F1
#
_entry.id   AF-A0A524P0D4-F1
#
_cell.length_a   1.000
_cell.length_b   1.000
_cell.length_c   1.000
_cell.angle_alpha   90.00
_cell.angle_beta   90.00
_cell.angle_gamma   90.00
#
_symmetry.space_group_name_H-M   'P 1'
#
loop_
_entity.id
_entity.type
_entity.pdbx_description
1 polymer ?
#
loop_
_entity_poly.entity_id
_entity_poly.type
_entity_poly.pdbx_seq_one_letter_code
_entity_poly.pdbx_strand_id
1 'polypeptide(L)'
;MLDLPRLKRIRLMKRPIGQVFFGHTVLGPNYNFLPGIDIRVEGIEKIPNEPVIYAMNHTDRFNYFPFMYRMWKLKERYITVWVKGKYYESPLVGTFMELTSNLPTVSRGYIITKDFTLTMGRRPKQAEYDTLRTLVNSEAAPEGDPSTVDLSAIPTELFETRRNILGVDFDPRDCTYAVGINRVFTAMMAEFVRLNERSFELGLDLLVFPQGTRSIRLPRGRIGMMEIALRYKKTIVPIGCNGCDHVYTGSLPIGKSGTIEYRIGDPIPYEELAEFHIDEPYVPFSAEAEHKHRVKFQGAVDLVMDRINGLLDPEYQFSDDLQSTGVRGTSRFI
;
A
#
# COMPACT_ATOMS: atom_id res chain seq x y z
N MET A 1 -12.57 10.94 6.81
CA MET A 1 -11.16 10.60 7.02
C MET A 1 -10.99 9.12 7.33
N LEU A 2 -9.75 8.62 7.29
CA LEU A 2 -9.41 7.30 7.79
C LEU A 2 -8.99 7.39 9.25
N ASP A 3 -9.70 6.68 10.12
CA ASP A 3 -9.43 6.52 11.54
C ASP A 3 -9.61 5.05 11.95
N LEU A 4 -9.23 4.73 13.19
CA LEU A 4 -9.37 3.38 13.72
C LEU A 4 -10.84 2.87 13.72
N PRO A 5 -11.86 3.66 14.11
CA PRO A 5 -13.26 3.25 14.00
C PRO A 5 -13.68 2.87 12.58
N ARG A 6 -13.24 3.64 11.57
CA ARG A 6 -13.49 3.33 10.17
C ARG A 6 -12.79 2.04 9.76
N LEU A 7 -11.52 1.85 10.10
CA LEU A 7 -10.82 0.59 9.79
C LEU A 7 -11.57 -0.63 10.33
N LYS A 8 -12.05 -0.56 11.59
CA LYS A 8 -12.82 -1.62 12.25
C LYS A 8 -14.13 -1.94 11.55
N ARG A 9 -14.78 -0.95 10.94
CA ARG A 9 -16.08 -1.11 10.28
C ARG A 9 -15.98 -1.61 8.84
N ILE A 10 -14.80 -1.57 8.21
CA ILE A 10 -14.63 -2.05 6.83
C ILE A 10 -15.02 -3.54 6.77
N ARG A 11 -15.92 -3.86 5.83
CA ARG A 11 -16.36 -5.22 5.52
C ARG A 11 -15.97 -5.55 4.09
N LEU A 12 -15.17 -6.60 3.92
CA LEU A 12 -14.82 -7.13 2.61
C LEU A 12 -15.91 -8.07 2.12
N MET A 13 -16.06 -8.17 0.80
CA MET A 13 -17.06 -8.99 0.14
C MET A 13 -16.38 -10.03 -0.74
N LYS A 14 -16.82 -11.29 -0.68
CA LYS A 14 -16.35 -12.36 -1.59
C LYS A 14 -16.50 -11.98 -3.07
N ARG A 15 -17.57 -11.24 -3.38
CA ARG A 15 -17.81 -10.61 -4.69
C ARG A 15 -18.04 -9.11 -4.48
N PRO A 16 -16.98 -8.27 -4.58
CA PRO A 16 -17.10 -6.85 -4.31
C PRO A 16 -18.05 -6.16 -5.30
N ILE A 17 -19.22 -5.73 -4.80
CA ILE A 17 -20.26 -5.13 -5.65
C ILE A 17 -19.77 -3.85 -6.34
N GLY A 18 -18.90 -3.09 -5.68
CA GLY A 18 -18.29 -1.89 -6.25
C GLY A 18 -17.37 -2.21 -7.42
N GLN A 19 -16.59 -3.31 -7.35
CA GLN A 19 -15.73 -3.72 -8.47
C GLN A 19 -16.58 -4.14 -9.67
N VAL A 20 -17.63 -4.93 -9.44
CA VAL A 20 -18.53 -5.39 -10.51
C VAL A 20 -19.26 -4.22 -11.15
N PHE A 21 -19.84 -3.33 -10.34
CA PHE A 21 -20.54 -2.14 -10.82
C PHE A 21 -19.60 -1.23 -11.63
N PHE A 22 -18.43 -0.89 -11.08
CA PHE A 22 -17.44 -0.05 -11.76
C PHE A 22 -16.89 -0.72 -13.03
N GLY A 23 -16.70 -2.04 -12.97
CA GLY A 23 -16.34 -2.90 -14.09
C GLY A 23 -17.32 -2.80 -15.26
N HIS A 24 -18.63 -2.85 -14.99
CA HIS A 24 -19.65 -2.75 -16.03
C HIS A 24 -19.88 -1.32 -16.53
N THR A 25 -19.83 -0.33 -15.64
CA THR A 25 -20.31 1.03 -15.94
C THR A 25 -19.22 2.00 -16.40
N VAL A 26 -17.97 1.77 -15.99
CA VAL A 26 -16.85 2.66 -16.32
C VAL A 26 -15.79 1.92 -17.12
N LEU A 27 -15.27 0.82 -16.58
CA LEU A 27 -14.14 0.12 -17.19
C LEU A 27 -14.52 -0.60 -18.49
N GLY A 28 -15.65 -1.32 -18.50
CA GLY A 28 -16.15 -2.02 -19.68
C GLY A 28 -16.31 -1.08 -20.89
N PRO A 29 -17.01 0.07 -20.74
CA PRO A 29 -17.10 1.02 -21.82
C PRO A 29 -15.75 1.60 -22.25
N ASN A 30 -14.89 1.96 -21.29
CA ASN A 30 -13.57 2.52 -21.55
C ASN A 30 -12.63 1.56 -22.29
N TYR A 31 -12.77 0.23 -22.08
CA TYR A 31 -11.90 -0.77 -22.67
C TYR A 31 -12.45 -1.45 -23.92
N ASN A 32 -13.77 -1.60 -24.06
CA ASN A 32 -14.36 -2.35 -25.18
C ASN A 32 -14.89 -1.45 -26.33
N PHE A 33 -15.03 -0.14 -26.11
CA PHE A 33 -15.52 0.79 -27.13
C PHE A 33 -14.43 1.82 -27.47
N LEU A 34 -14.71 3.12 -27.34
CA LEU A 34 -13.73 4.18 -27.53
C LEU A 34 -13.02 4.47 -26.19
N PRO A 35 -11.71 4.74 -26.20
CA PRO A 35 -10.90 5.19 -27.35
C PRO A 35 -10.11 4.09 -28.08
N GLY A 36 -10.36 2.81 -27.84
CA GLY A 36 -9.56 1.71 -28.42
C GLY A 36 -8.30 1.43 -27.60
N ILE A 37 -8.50 0.92 -26.38
CA ILE A 37 -7.42 0.45 -25.49
C ILE A 37 -7.25 -1.05 -25.72
N ASP A 38 -6.06 -1.47 -26.11
CA ASP A 38 -5.70 -2.88 -26.27
C ASP A 38 -5.03 -3.40 -25.00
N ILE A 39 -5.72 -4.29 -24.26
CA ILE A 39 -5.20 -4.86 -23.01
C ILE A 39 -4.73 -6.28 -23.27
N ARG A 40 -3.41 -6.47 -23.29
CA ARG A 40 -2.76 -7.78 -23.47
C ARG A 40 -2.34 -8.35 -22.13
N VAL A 41 -2.56 -9.64 -21.97
CA VAL A 41 -2.19 -10.37 -20.76
C VAL A 41 -1.53 -11.67 -21.19
N GLU A 42 -0.22 -11.75 -20.96
CA GLU A 42 0.60 -12.93 -21.24
C GLU A 42 0.82 -13.73 -19.95
N GLY A 43 0.81 -15.06 -20.03
CA GLY A 43 1.05 -15.93 -18.87
C GLY A 43 -0.15 -16.11 -17.92
N ILE A 44 -1.38 -15.87 -18.38
CA ILE A 44 -2.58 -15.94 -17.52
C ILE A 44 -2.85 -17.35 -16.98
N GLU A 45 -2.38 -18.36 -17.67
CA GLU A 45 -2.40 -19.77 -17.29
C GLU A 45 -1.48 -20.10 -16.11
N LYS A 46 -0.48 -19.25 -15.83
CA LYS A 46 0.45 -19.44 -14.70
C LYS A 46 -0.18 -19.13 -13.35
N ILE A 47 -1.30 -18.38 -13.31
CA ILE A 47 -1.95 -17.99 -12.07
C ILE A 47 -2.54 -19.23 -11.38
N PRO A 48 -2.09 -19.58 -10.15
CA PRO A 48 -2.61 -20.71 -9.40
C PRO A 48 -4.11 -20.61 -9.09
N ASN A 49 -4.78 -21.76 -8.94
CA ASN A 49 -6.19 -21.83 -8.52
C ASN A 49 -6.37 -21.70 -6.99
N GLU A 50 -5.74 -20.68 -6.42
CA GLU A 50 -5.83 -20.31 -5.00
C GLU A 50 -5.66 -18.78 -4.87
N PRO A 51 -6.04 -18.15 -3.76
CA PRO A 51 -5.81 -16.72 -3.55
C PRO A 51 -4.31 -16.40 -3.50
N VAL A 52 -3.88 -15.46 -4.35
CA VAL A 52 -2.47 -15.07 -4.48
C VAL A 52 -2.23 -13.60 -4.15
N ILE A 53 -0.95 -13.24 -3.99
CA ILE A 53 -0.51 -11.84 -3.94
C ILE A 53 0.12 -11.48 -5.30
N TYR A 54 -0.54 -10.63 -6.08
CA TYR A 54 0.05 -10.00 -7.25
C TYR A 54 1.02 -8.90 -6.82
N ALA A 55 2.28 -9.03 -7.21
CA ALA A 55 3.31 -8.01 -7.02
C ALA A 55 3.57 -7.32 -8.36
N MET A 56 3.18 -6.04 -8.48
CA MET A 56 3.24 -5.29 -9.74
C MET A 56 4.11 -4.04 -9.62
N ASN A 57 4.79 -3.62 -10.70
CA ASN A 57 5.33 -2.26 -10.80
C ASN A 57 4.19 -1.22 -10.82
N HIS A 58 4.49 0.04 -10.51
CA HIS A 58 3.48 1.09 -10.40
C HIS A 58 3.89 2.35 -11.16
N THR A 59 3.42 2.53 -12.38
CA THR A 59 3.83 3.67 -13.23
C THR A 59 2.83 4.83 -13.13
N ASP A 60 1.52 4.55 -13.12
CA ASP A 60 0.46 5.56 -13.08
C ASP A 60 -0.58 5.31 -11.97
N ARG A 61 -1.69 6.06 -11.97
CA ARG A 61 -2.71 6.00 -10.91
C ARG A 61 -3.66 4.79 -11.04
N PHE A 62 -3.76 4.21 -12.22
CA PHE A 62 -4.82 3.30 -12.64
C PHE A 62 -4.31 2.01 -13.25
N ASN A 63 -3.00 1.75 -13.26
CA ASN A 63 -2.42 0.53 -13.83
C ASN A 63 -2.94 -0.80 -13.23
N TYR A 64 -3.60 -0.78 -12.09
CA TYR A 64 -4.29 -1.97 -11.58
C TYR A 64 -5.70 -2.15 -12.14
N PHE A 65 -6.37 -1.12 -12.66
CA PHE A 65 -7.75 -1.22 -13.17
C PHE A 65 -7.88 -2.11 -14.42
N PRO A 66 -7.06 -1.95 -15.49
CA PRO A 66 -7.15 -2.83 -16.63
C PRO A 66 -6.82 -4.27 -16.26
N PHE A 67 -5.81 -4.47 -15.40
CA PHE A 67 -5.45 -5.80 -14.88
C PHE A 67 -6.61 -6.46 -14.13
N MET A 68 -7.19 -5.77 -13.13
CA MET A 68 -8.34 -6.25 -12.37
C MET A 68 -9.53 -6.56 -13.28
N TYR A 69 -9.80 -5.71 -14.27
CA TYR A 69 -10.87 -5.95 -15.24
C TYR A 69 -10.64 -7.23 -16.03
N ARG A 70 -9.41 -7.49 -16.52
CA ARG A 70 -9.10 -8.74 -17.22
C ARG A 70 -9.18 -9.95 -16.30
N MET A 71 -8.69 -9.87 -15.07
CA MET A 71 -8.80 -10.96 -14.10
C MET A 71 -10.26 -11.31 -13.78
N TRP A 72 -11.12 -10.31 -13.63
CA TRP A 72 -12.55 -10.52 -13.44
C TRP A 72 -13.21 -11.12 -14.69
N LYS A 73 -12.95 -10.57 -15.88
CA LYS A 73 -13.61 -11.01 -17.12
C LYS A 73 -13.14 -12.36 -17.65
N LEU A 74 -11.88 -12.74 -17.41
CA LEU A 74 -11.29 -13.97 -17.96
C LEU A 74 -11.23 -15.12 -16.95
N LYS A 75 -11.17 -14.82 -15.64
CA LYS A 75 -10.95 -15.81 -14.59
C LYS A 75 -11.94 -15.72 -13.43
N GLU A 76 -12.88 -14.77 -13.46
CA GLU A 76 -13.82 -14.47 -12.37
C GLU A 76 -13.13 -14.18 -11.02
N ARG A 77 -11.91 -13.63 -11.06
CA ARG A 77 -11.12 -13.32 -9.86
C ARG A 77 -11.37 -11.89 -9.41
N TYR A 78 -11.48 -11.72 -8.09
CA TYR A 78 -11.66 -10.43 -7.43
C TYR A 78 -10.42 -10.11 -6.60
N ILE A 79 -10.00 -8.85 -6.66
CA ILE A 79 -8.69 -8.42 -6.16
C ILE A 79 -8.88 -7.31 -5.14
N THR A 80 -8.38 -7.49 -3.93
CA THR A 80 -8.18 -6.38 -2.99
C THR A 80 -6.88 -5.67 -3.31
N VAL A 81 -6.81 -4.35 -3.10
CA VAL A 81 -5.61 -3.57 -3.44
C VAL A 81 -5.18 -2.76 -2.23
N TRP A 82 -3.88 -2.73 -1.97
CA TRP A 82 -3.32 -1.80 -0.98
C TRP A 82 -3.36 -0.37 -1.52
N VAL A 83 -4.10 0.49 -0.83
CA VAL A 83 -4.24 1.90 -1.22
C VAL A 83 -3.83 2.82 -0.08
N LYS A 84 -3.40 4.04 -0.40
CA LYS A 84 -3.03 5.04 0.62
C LYS A 84 -4.27 5.51 1.37
N GLY A 85 -4.17 5.60 2.69
CA GLY A 85 -5.28 6.04 3.55
C GLY A 85 -5.91 7.39 3.16
N LYS A 86 -5.15 8.28 2.49
CA LYS A 86 -5.67 9.56 1.97
C LYS A 86 -6.87 9.43 1.03
N TYR A 87 -7.08 8.29 0.37
CA TYR A 87 -8.24 8.10 -0.50
C TYR A 87 -9.56 7.95 0.28
N TYR A 88 -9.49 7.77 1.60
CA TYR A 88 -10.66 7.67 2.49
C TYR A 88 -11.01 9.01 3.15
N GLU A 89 -10.36 10.11 2.74
CA GLU A 89 -10.66 11.44 3.25
C GLU A 89 -12.03 11.94 2.80
N SER A 90 -12.33 11.82 1.51
CA SER A 90 -13.64 12.12 0.95
C SER A 90 -14.64 11.00 1.30
N PRO A 91 -15.86 11.32 1.80
CA PRO A 91 -16.89 10.32 2.04
C PRO A 91 -17.21 9.51 0.79
N LEU A 92 -17.38 10.17 -0.37
CA LEU A 92 -17.72 9.51 -1.63
C LEU A 92 -16.61 8.55 -2.09
N VAL A 93 -15.37 9.03 -2.15
CA VAL A 93 -14.23 8.21 -2.59
C VAL A 93 -13.98 7.08 -1.59
N GLY A 94 -14.08 7.36 -0.30
CA GLY A 94 -13.89 6.34 0.73
C GLY A 94 -14.95 5.24 0.67
N THR A 95 -16.24 5.59 0.47
CA THR A 95 -17.31 4.59 0.27
C THR A 95 -17.04 3.76 -0.99
N PHE A 96 -16.60 4.39 -2.09
CA PHE A 96 -16.20 3.66 -3.29
C PHE A 96 -15.06 2.67 -3.01
N MET A 97 -14.03 3.09 -2.27
CA MET A 97 -12.90 2.23 -1.89
C MET A 97 -13.35 1.04 -1.02
N GLU A 98 -14.31 1.25 -0.11
CA GLU A 98 -14.91 0.18 0.71
C GLU A 98 -15.71 -0.81 -0.14
N LEU A 99 -16.59 -0.31 -1.02
CA LEU A 99 -17.42 -1.14 -1.91
C LEU A 99 -16.59 -1.95 -2.92
N THR A 100 -15.39 -1.46 -3.24
CA THR A 100 -14.41 -2.14 -4.09
C THR A 100 -13.40 -2.98 -3.30
N SER A 101 -13.59 -3.15 -1.98
CA SER A 101 -12.72 -3.96 -1.11
C SER A 101 -11.23 -3.58 -1.17
N ASN A 102 -10.94 -2.28 -1.36
CA ASN A 102 -9.59 -1.75 -1.22
C ASN A 102 -9.17 -1.75 0.26
N LEU A 103 -7.90 -2.03 0.53
CA LEU A 103 -7.33 -2.09 1.87
C LEU A 103 -6.54 -0.80 2.15
N PRO A 104 -7.00 0.06 3.07
CA PRO A 104 -6.30 1.30 3.40
C PRO A 104 -5.04 1.02 4.22
N THR A 105 -3.89 1.24 3.61
CA THR A 105 -2.60 1.30 4.30
C THR A 105 -2.46 2.62 5.07
N VAL A 106 -1.86 2.52 6.26
CA VAL A 106 -1.59 3.67 7.13
C VAL A 106 -0.07 3.83 7.27
N SER A 107 0.37 5.06 7.46
CA SER A 107 1.78 5.33 7.80
C SER A 107 1.83 6.29 8.97
N ARG A 108 2.89 6.24 9.79
CA ARG A 108 3.04 7.25 10.86
C ARG A 108 3.08 8.68 10.31
N GLY A 109 3.57 8.87 9.07
CA GLY A 109 3.54 10.17 8.40
C GLY A 109 2.13 10.70 8.16
N TYR A 110 1.19 9.82 7.79
CA TYR A 110 -0.23 10.15 7.69
C TYR A 110 -0.80 10.53 9.06
N ILE A 111 -0.52 9.73 10.10
CA ILE A 111 -1.03 9.97 11.46
C ILE A 111 -0.52 11.32 12.01
N ILE A 112 0.79 11.56 11.96
CA ILE A 112 1.42 12.83 12.37
C ILE A 112 0.77 14.00 11.63
N THR A 113 0.66 13.90 10.30
CA THR A 113 0.12 14.98 9.48
C THR A 113 -1.34 15.27 9.83
N LYS A 114 -2.15 14.24 10.09
CA LYS A 114 -3.57 14.38 10.42
C LYS A 114 -3.77 14.93 11.82
N ASP A 115 -3.10 14.36 12.81
CA ASP A 115 -3.14 14.85 14.18
C ASP A 115 -2.70 16.32 14.26
N PHE A 116 -1.59 16.67 13.60
CA PHE A 116 -1.12 18.06 13.51
C PHE A 116 -2.19 18.97 12.90
N THR A 117 -2.77 18.57 11.77
CA THR A 117 -3.78 19.39 11.08
C THR A 117 -5.03 19.59 11.92
N LEU A 118 -5.50 18.54 12.61
CA LEU A 118 -6.69 18.62 13.47
C LEU A 118 -6.44 19.45 14.73
N THR A 119 -5.23 19.39 15.28
CA THR A 119 -4.87 20.12 16.50
C THR A 119 -4.57 21.60 16.21
N MET A 120 -3.81 21.88 15.16
CA MET A 120 -3.31 23.23 14.85
C MET A 120 -4.17 24.01 13.85
N GLY A 121 -5.17 23.37 13.23
CA GLY A 121 -5.98 23.98 12.17
C GLY A 121 -5.23 24.29 10.86
N ARG A 122 -3.97 23.86 10.73
CA ARG A 122 -3.11 24.04 9.55
C ARG A 122 -2.23 22.82 9.32
N ARG A 123 -1.70 22.67 8.10
CA ARG A 123 -0.71 21.62 7.80
C ARG A 123 0.63 21.91 8.50
N PRO A 124 1.40 20.87 8.87
CA PRO A 124 2.77 21.06 9.33
C PRO A 124 3.63 21.59 8.18
N LYS A 125 4.55 22.49 8.51
CA LYS A 125 5.69 22.85 7.66
C LYS A 125 6.58 21.62 7.49
N GLN A 126 7.41 21.61 6.45
CA GLN A 126 8.29 20.47 6.17
C GLN A 126 9.24 20.18 7.34
N ALA A 127 9.86 21.22 7.93
CA ALA A 127 10.71 21.07 9.11
C ALA A 127 9.96 20.50 10.32
N GLU A 128 8.75 20.99 10.63
CA GLU A 128 7.92 20.46 11.72
C GLU A 128 7.59 18.97 11.49
N TYR A 129 7.23 18.61 10.26
CA TYR A 129 6.96 17.22 9.89
C TYR A 129 8.21 16.33 10.04
N ASP A 130 9.37 16.79 9.58
CA ASP A 130 10.61 16.00 9.62
C ASP A 130 11.09 15.80 11.07
N THR A 131 10.98 16.82 11.92
CA THR A 131 11.25 16.74 13.36
C THR A 131 10.32 15.74 14.04
N LEU A 132 8.99 15.85 13.84
CA LEU A 132 8.02 14.92 14.42
C LEU A 132 8.20 13.49 13.90
N ARG A 133 8.53 13.34 12.62
CA ARG A 133 8.81 12.04 12.01
C ARG A 133 10.05 11.41 12.64
N THR A 134 11.09 12.20 12.88
CA THR A 134 12.32 11.75 13.56
C THR A 134 12.03 11.32 14.98
N LEU A 135 11.31 12.15 15.75
CA LEU A 135 10.89 11.84 17.12
C LEU A 135 10.14 10.49 17.20
N VAL A 136 9.09 10.31 16.39
CA VAL A 136 8.27 9.10 16.41
C VAL A 136 9.04 7.87 15.94
N ASN A 137 9.93 8.02 14.97
CA ASN A 137 10.76 6.92 14.48
C ASN A 137 11.83 6.53 15.51
N SER A 138 12.44 7.50 16.21
CA SER A 138 13.41 7.26 17.28
C SER A 138 12.77 6.44 18.39
N GLU A 139 11.56 6.81 18.83
CA GLU A 139 10.79 6.06 19.84
C GLU A 139 10.49 4.61 19.43
N ALA A 140 10.31 4.35 18.14
CA ALA A 140 10.03 3.02 17.64
C ALA A 140 11.29 2.17 17.41
N ALA A 141 12.47 2.78 17.35
CA ALA A 141 13.71 2.09 17.03
C ALA A 141 14.31 1.46 18.30
N PRO A 142 14.85 0.22 18.25
CA PRO A 142 15.41 -0.44 19.43
C PRO A 142 16.55 0.33 20.11
N GLU A 143 17.35 1.06 19.34
CA GLU A 143 18.48 1.89 19.81
C GLU A 143 18.19 3.39 19.66
N GLY A 144 16.93 3.77 19.42
CA GLY A 144 16.56 5.16 19.25
C GLY A 144 16.47 5.88 20.59
N ASP A 145 16.98 7.11 20.63
CA ASP A 145 16.79 8.02 21.75
C ASP A 145 15.93 9.21 21.30
N PRO A 146 14.64 9.27 21.69
CA PRO A 146 13.76 10.39 21.36
C PRO A 146 14.17 11.70 22.03
N SER A 147 14.94 11.65 23.13
CA SER A 147 15.32 12.84 23.91
C SER A 147 16.32 13.74 23.20
N THR A 148 17.02 13.23 22.18
CA THR A 148 17.99 14.00 21.39
C THR A 148 17.34 14.84 20.29
N VAL A 149 16.03 14.75 20.10
CA VAL A 149 15.33 15.49 19.05
C VAL A 149 14.99 16.90 19.55
N ASP A 150 15.46 17.93 18.83
CA ASP A 150 15.10 19.32 19.14
C ASP A 150 13.63 19.60 18.75
N LEU A 151 12.81 19.86 19.76
CA LEU A 151 11.38 20.14 19.63
C LEU A 151 11.04 21.63 19.71
N SER A 152 12.04 22.53 19.81
CA SER A 152 11.83 23.97 20.01
C SER A 152 10.98 24.63 18.92
N ALA A 153 11.01 24.08 17.69
CA ALA A 153 10.25 24.57 16.55
C ALA A 153 8.82 23.99 16.47
N ILE A 154 8.44 23.08 17.38
CA ILE A 154 7.13 22.42 17.37
C ILE A 154 6.16 23.14 18.33
N PRO A 155 4.93 23.44 17.91
CA PRO A 155 3.91 24.01 18.80
C PRO A 155 3.65 23.13 20.03
N THR A 156 3.69 23.73 21.23
CA THR A 156 3.59 22.99 22.51
C THR A 156 2.22 22.36 22.70
N GLU A 157 1.17 22.89 22.05
CA GLU A 157 -0.19 22.38 22.10
C GLU A 157 -0.27 20.91 21.67
N LEU A 158 0.61 20.46 20.77
CA LEU A 158 0.68 19.06 20.35
C LEU A 158 1.09 18.13 21.49
N PHE A 159 1.90 18.62 22.42
CA PHE A 159 2.44 17.85 23.53
C PHE A 159 1.58 17.99 24.79
N GLU A 160 0.85 19.10 24.95
CA GLU A 160 0.16 19.43 26.20
C GLU A 160 -1.36 19.20 26.16
N THR A 161 -1.94 19.05 24.96
CA THR A 161 -3.40 18.92 24.81
C THR A 161 -3.85 17.47 24.79
N ARG A 162 -4.64 17.06 25.80
CA ARG A 162 -5.37 15.78 25.78
C ARG A 162 -6.37 15.75 24.62
N ARG A 163 -6.35 14.69 23.81
CA ARG A 163 -7.23 14.53 22.65
C ARG A 163 -7.34 13.09 22.19
N ASN A 164 -8.24 12.83 21.25
CA ASN A 164 -8.33 11.55 20.56
C ASN A 164 -7.55 11.64 19.23
N ILE A 165 -6.50 10.83 19.08
CA ILE A 165 -5.70 10.74 17.86
C ILE A 165 -6.25 9.59 17.02
N LEU A 166 -7.07 9.92 16.03
CA LEU A 166 -7.61 8.95 15.04
C LEU A 166 -8.25 7.70 15.64
N GLY A 167 -8.95 7.84 16.77
CA GLY A 167 -9.63 6.75 17.47
C GLY A 167 -8.86 6.14 18.64
N VAL A 168 -7.70 6.69 19.02
CA VAL A 168 -6.95 6.30 20.22
C VAL A 168 -6.78 7.50 21.12
N ASP A 169 -7.08 7.35 22.41
CA ASP A 169 -6.93 8.43 23.38
C ASP A 169 -5.45 8.75 23.65
N PHE A 170 -5.15 10.03 23.68
CA PHE A 170 -3.85 10.59 24.03
C PHE A 170 -4.01 11.53 25.22
N ASP A 171 -3.39 11.18 26.33
CA ASP A 171 -3.25 12.03 27.51
C ASP A 171 -1.75 12.27 27.75
N PRO A 172 -1.28 13.53 27.64
CA PRO A 172 0.10 13.92 27.93
C PRO A 172 0.61 13.52 29.31
N ARG A 173 -0.30 13.31 30.28
CA ARG A 173 0.05 12.87 31.63
C ARG A 173 0.40 11.39 31.69
N ASP A 174 -0.07 10.61 30.71
CA ASP A 174 0.10 9.14 30.68
C ASP A 174 1.19 8.70 29.70
N CYS A 175 1.45 9.46 28.63
CA CYS A 175 2.48 9.11 27.65
C CYS A 175 2.98 10.31 26.83
N THR A 176 4.17 10.17 26.28
CA THR A 176 4.73 11.15 25.33
C THR A 176 3.97 11.11 23.99
N TYR A 177 4.08 12.19 23.22
CA TYR A 177 3.49 12.26 21.87
C TYR A 177 3.99 11.13 20.95
N ALA A 178 5.29 10.81 21.03
CA ALA A 178 5.89 9.75 20.23
C ALA A 178 5.26 8.39 20.51
N VAL A 179 5.08 8.06 21.80
CA VAL A 179 4.37 6.85 22.26
C VAL A 179 2.92 6.87 21.78
N GLY A 180 2.22 8.01 21.93
CA GLY A 180 0.84 8.18 21.45
C GLY A 180 0.68 7.86 19.96
N ILE A 181 1.52 8.44 19.10
CA ILE A 181 1.48 8.17 17.66
C ILE A 181 1.81 6.71 17.33
N ASN A 182 2.79 6.11 18.02
CA ASN A 182 3.13 4.70 17.81
C ASN A 182 2.01 3.75 18.29
N ARG A 183 1.26 4.09 19.34
CA ARG A 183 0.05 3.36 19.76
C ARG A 183 -1.04 3.43 18.68
N VAL A 184 -1.30 4.61 18.12
CA VAL A 184 -2.26 4.79 17.01
C VAL A 184 -1.84 3.97 15.80
N PHE A 185 -0.56 4.05 15.41
CA PHE A 185 -0.02 3.29 14.29
C PHE A 185 -0.19 1.79 14.49
N THR A 186 0.17 1.27 15.66
CA THR A 186 0.05 -0.15 16.01
C THR A 186 -1.41 -0.61 15.93
N ALA A 187 -2.34 0.14 16.52
CA ALA A 187 -3.76 -0.20 16.50
C ALA A 187 -4.35 -0.21 15.07
N MET A 188 -4.00 0.79 14.25
CA MET A 188 -4.46 0.85 12.86
C MET A 188 -3.83 -0.24 11.99
N MET A 189 -2.56 -0.57 12.19
CA MET A 189 -1.89 -1.65 11.46
C MET A 189 -2.42 -3.03 11.83
N ALA A 190 -2.82 -3.26 13.09
CA ALA A 190 -3.48 -4.50 13.49
C ALA A 190 -4.79 -4.72 12.69
N GLU A 191 -5.61 -3.68 12.52
CA GLU A 191 -6.81 -3.76 11.67
C GLU A 191 -6.48 -3.97 10.19
N PHE A 192 -5.40 -3.35 9.71
CA PHE A 192 -4.94 -3.57 8.34
C PHE A 192 -4.51 -5.02 8.10
N VAL A 193 -3.78 -5.63 9.04
CA VAL A 193 -3.41 -7.06 9.00
C VAL A 193 -4.66 -7.94 9.03
N ARG A 194 -5.62 -7.65 9.94
CA ARG A 194 -6.91 -8.36 10.00
C ARG A 194 -7.68 -8.30 8.68
N LEU A 195 -7.64 -7.17 7.97
CA LEU A 195 -8.29 -7.04 6.66
C LEU A 195 -7.58 -7.88 5.58
N ASN A 196 -6.26 -7.99 5.61
CA ASN A 196 -5.53 -8.89 4.69
C ASN A 196 -5.88 -10.35 4.94
N GLU A 197 -5.89 -10.79 6.20
CA GLU A 197 -6.34 -12.13 6.58
C GLU A 197 -7.75 -12.41 6.06
N ARG A 198 -8.68 -11.48 6.32
CA ARG A 198 -10.06 -11.61 5.85
C ARG A 198 -10.17 -11.66 4.33
N SER A 199 -9.32 -10.95 3.60
CA SER A 199 -9.26 -11.03 2.14
C SER A 199 -8.97 -12.46 1.68
N PHE A 200 -7.97 -13.09 2.28
CA PHE A 200 -7.58 -14.46 1.94
C PHE A 200 -8.65 -15.49 2.33
N GLU A 201 -9.29 -15.35 3.51
CA GLU A 201 -10.41 -16.21 3.93
C GLU A 201 -11.59 -16.17 2.96
N LEU A 202 -11.84 -15.00 2.35
CA LEU A 202 -12.91 -14.82 1.37
C LEU A 202 -12.56 -15.38 -0.01
N GLY A 203 -11.32 -15.84 -0.21
CA GLY A 203 -10.84 -16.30 -1.50
C GLY A 203 -10.46 -15.16 -2.46
N LEU A 204 -10.23 -13.95 -1.95
CA LEU A 204 -9.84 -12.80 -2.75
C LEU A 204 -8.33 -12.75 -2.95
N ASP A 205 -7.91 -12.37 -4.14
CA ASP A 205 -6.52 -12.02 -4.40
C ASP A 205 -6.15 -10.70 -3.73
N LEU A 206 -4.85 -10.48 -3.57
CA LEU A 206 -4.29 -9.21 -3.12
C LEU A 206 -3.36 -8.64 -4.19
N LEU A 207 -3.46 -7.36 -4.50
CA LEU A 207 -2.53 -6.65 -5.37
C LEU A 207 -1.76 -5.61 -4.57
N VAL A 208 -0.43 -5.71 -4.64
CA VAL A 208 0.51 -4.81 -3.98
C VAL A 208 1.48 -4.26 -4.99
N PHE A 209 1.85 -3.00 -4.80
CA PHE A 209 2.93 -2.34 -5.51
C PHE A 209 4.17 -2.28 -4.60
N PRO A 210 5.15 -3.19 -4.73
CA PRO A 210 6.26 -3.28 -3.77
C PRO A 210 7.12 -2.02 -3.72
N GLN A 211 7.08 -1.18 -4.75
CA GLN A 211 7.74 0.13 -4.81
C GLN A 211 7.22 1.12 -3.74
N GLY A 212 5.95 0.99 -3.34
CA GLY A 212 5.26 1.89 -2.39
C GLY A 212 4.90 3.29 -2.94
N THR A 213 5.29 3.59 -4.17
CA THR A 213 5.00 4.86 -4.87
C THR A 213 5.04 4.64 -6.37
N ARG A 214 4.41 5.56 -7.11
CA ARG A 214 4.48 5.56 -8.57
C ARG A 214 5.86 5.98 -9.04
N SER A 215 6.39 5.29 -10.05
CA SER A 215 7.69 5.52 -10.67
C SER A 215 7.69 4.87 -12.05
N ILE A 216 8.19 5.57 -13.07
CA ILE A 216 8.35 4.98 -14.42
C ILE A 216 9.38 3.86 -14.36
N ARG A 217 10.59 4.16 -13.88
CA ARG A 217 11.61 3.15 -13.60
C ARG A 217 11.38 2.45 -12.27
N LEU A 218 11.67 1.16 -12.20
CA LEU A 218 11.51 0.33 -11.02
C LEU A 218 12.53 0.74 -9.92
N PRO A 219 12.09 1.29 -8.77
CA PRO A 219 13.00 1.55 -7.64
C PRO A 219 13.20 0.28 -6.81
N ARG A 220 13.99 0.36 -5.73
CA ARG A 220 14.07 -0.71 -4.73
C ARG A 220 12.71 -1.04 -4.09
N GLY A 221 12.46 -2.32 -3.86
CA GLY A 221 11.27 -2.82 -3.17
C GLY A 221 11.21 -2.44 -1.68
N ARG A 222 10.00 -2.35 -1.15
CA ARG A 222 9.70 -2.12 0.27
C ARG A 222 9.26 -3.43 0.92
N ILE A 223 9.73 -3.67 2.15
CA ILE A 223 9.54 -4.92 2.89
C ILE A 223 8.08 -5.28 3.19
N GLY A 224 7.17 -4.30 3.25
CA GLY A 224 5.83 -4.48 3.81
C GLY A 224 5.00 -5.60 3.18
N MET A 225 5.15 -5.85 1.87
CA MET A 225 4.47 -6.97 1.21
C MET A 225 4.91 -8.33 1.78
N MET A 226 6.22 -8.49 2.02
CA MET A 226 6.80 -9.74 2.50
C MET A 226 6.40 -10.06 3.92
N GLU A 227 6.13 -9.04 4.74
CA GLU A 227 5.64 -9.23 6.10
C GLU A 227 4.27 -9.95 6.11
N ILE A 228 3.41 -9.68 5.12
CA ILE A 228 2.12 -10.37 4.94
C ILE A 228 2.29 -11.70 4.21
N ALA A 229 3.07 -11.73 3.12
CA ALA A 229 3.25 -12.93 2.31
C ALA A 229 3.85 -14.10 3.12
N LEU A 230 4.90 -13.84 3.90
CA LEU A 230 5.53 -14.86 4.74
C LEU A 230 4.63 -15.28 5.92
N ARG A 231 3.91 -14.33 6.54
CA ARG A 231 3.03 -14.61 7.70
C ARG A 231 1.89 -15.56 7.35
N TYR A 232 1.33 -15.39 6.16
CA TYR A 232 0.18 -16.15 5.67
C TYR A 232 0.55 -17.19 4.61
N LYS A 233 1.85 -17.40 4.40
CA LYS A 233 2.41 -18.39 3.45
C LYS A 233 1.77 -18.31 2.07
N LYS A 234 1.63 -17.09 1.55
CA LYS A 234 0.94 -16.84 0.27
C LYS A 234 1.89 -16.89 -0.90
N THR A 235 1.44 -17.56 -1.96
CA THR A 235 2.07 -17.53 -3.27
C THR A 235 2.05 -16.10 -3.83
N ILE A 236 3.21 -15.63 -4.28
CA ILE A 236 3.38 -14.33 -4.92
C ILE A 236 3.43 -14.53 -6.42
N VAL A 237 2.70 -13.73 -7.19
CA VAL A 237 2.74 -13.75 -8.65
C VAL A 237 3.32 -12.42 -9.14
N PRO A 238 4.56 -12.40 -9.66
CA PRO A 238 5.18 -11.17 -10.17
C PRO A 238 4.54 -10.75 -11.51
N ILE A 239 4.19 -9.47 -11.62
CA ILE A 239 3.53 -8.89 -12.79
C ILE A 239 4.36 -7.72 -13.32
N GLY A 240 4.77 -7.80 -14.58
CA GLY A 240 5.26 -6.64 -15.33
C GLY A 240 4.11 -5.91 -16.02
N CYS A 241 3.93 -4.62 -15.75
CA CYS A 241 2.97 -3.75 -16.41
C CYS A 241 3.72 -2.72 -17.27
N ASN A 242 3.49 -2.77 -18.59
CA ASN A 242 4.16 -1.94 -19.59
C ASN A 242 3.14 -1.08 -20.36
N GLY A 243 3.50 0.17 -20.66
CA GLY A 243 2.72 1.09 -21.51
C GLY A 243 1.48 1.73 -20.86
N CYS A 244 1.18 1.42 -19.60
CA CYS A 244 -0.04 1.90 -18.95
C CYS A 244 -0.05 3.41 -18.70
N ASP A 245 1.10 4.01 -18.43
CA ASP A 245 1.25 5.46 -18.22
C ASP A 245 1.03 6.28 -19.51
N HIS A 246 1.24 5.68 -20.68
CA HIS A 246 0.87 6.29 -21.96
C HIS A 246 -0.64 6.30 -22.19
N VAL A 247 -1.36 5.31 -21.65
CA VAL A 247 -2.82 5.23 -21.72
C VAL A 247 -3.47 6.12 -20.67
N TYR A 248 -2.97 6.12 -19.43
CA TYR A 248 -3.51 6.88 -18.30
C TYR A 248 -2.65 8.10 -17.94
N THR A 249 -2.73 9.13 -18.77
CA THR A 249 -1.95 10.37 -18.57
C THR A 249 -2.58 11.37 -17.57
N GLY A 250 -3.72 11.03 -16.95
CA GLY A 250 -4.57 11.98 -16.21
C GLY A 250 -4.94 11.54 -14.80
N SER A 251 -5.78 12.34 -14.14
CA SER A 251 -6.28 12.07 -12.78
C SER A 251 -7.62 11.32 -12.75
N LEU A 252 -8.24 11.12 -13.91
CA LEU A 252 -9.52 10.43 -14.08
C LEU A 252 -9.29 9.01 -14.61
N PRO A 253 -10.14 8.03 -14.24
CA PRO A 253 -10.01 6.64 -14.65
C PRO A 253 -10.50 6.40 -16.09
N ILE A 254 -10.15 7.30 -17.00
CA ILE A 254 -10.48 7.25 -18.42
C ILE A 254 -9.14 7.24 -19.17
N GLY A 255 -8.91 6.18 -19.95
CA GLY A 255 -7.68 6.04 -20.71
C GLY A 255 -7.77 6.73 -22.07
N LYS A 256 -6.64 6.87 -22.76
CA LYS A 256 -6.55 7.21 -24.19
C LYS A 256 -6.25 5.95 -25.00
N SER A 257 -6.41 6.01 -26.32
CA SER A 257 -6.04 4.87 -27.18
C SER A 257 -4.58 4.48 -26.96
N GLY A 258 -4.30 3.18 -26.96
CA GLY A 258 -2.96 2.65 -26.75
C GLY A 258 -2.98 1.19 -26.31
N THR A 259 -1.80 0.60 -26.18
CA THR A 259 -1.64 -0.78 -25.73
C THR A 259 -1.11 -0.79 -24.30
N ILE A 260 -1.72 -1.65 -23.48
CA ILE A 260 -1.22 -1.99 -22.14
C ILE A 260 -0.90 -3.47 -22.14
N GLU A 261 0.34 -3.81 -21.80
CA GLU A 261 0.80 -5.19 -21.74
C GLU A 261 1.11 -5.60 -20.31
N TYR A 262 0.47 -6.67 -19.86
CA TYR A 262 0.77 -7.34 -18.60
C TYR A 262 1.46 -8.67 -18.89
N ARG A 263 2.69 -8.83 -18.39
CA ARG A 263 3.42 -10.09 -18.42
C ARG A 263 3.39 -10.73 -17.04
N ILE A 264 2.77 -11.91 -16.94
CA ILE A 264 2.68 -12.68 -15.70
C ILE A 264 3.90 -13.62 -15.63
N GLY A 265 4.72 -13.43 -14.61
CA GLY A 265 5.87 -14.29 -14.35
C GLY A 265 5.49 -15.61 -13.68
N ASP A 266 6.49 -16.45 -13.46
CA ASP A 266 6.29 -17.70 -12.73
C ASP A 266 5.92 -17.40 -11.27
N PRO A 267 4.89 -18.08 -10.71
CA PRO A 267 4.51 -17.91 -9.31
C PRO A 267 5.67 -18.31 -8.40
N ILE A 268 5.82 -17.57 -7.31
CA ILE A 268 6.80 -17.80 -6.26
C ILE A 268 6.02 -18.38 -5.06
N PRO A 269 5.94 -19.71 -4.94
CA PRO A 269 5.29 -20.36 -3.80
C PRO A 269 6.08 -20.09 -2.52
N TYR A 270 5.44 -20.29 -1.37
CA TYR A 270 6.08 -20.07 -0.08
C TYR A 270 7.36 -20.89 0.07
N GLU A 271 7.38 -22.11 -0.46
CA GLU A 271 8.50 -23.04 -0.41
C GLU A 271 9.73 -22.54 -1.18
N GLU A 272 9.56 -21.77 -2.27
CA GLU A 272 10.68 -21.15 -3.00
C GLU A 272 11.40 -20.08 -2.15
N LEU A 273 10.71 -19.53 -1.15
CA LEU A 273 11.25 -18.52 -0.24
C LEU A 273 11.94 -19.12 1.00
N ALA A 274 12.32 -20.40 0.97
CA ALA A 274 12.87 -21.13 2.13
C ALA A 274 14.02 -20.40 2.85
N GLU A 275 14.94 -19.76 2.12
CA GLU A 275 16.04 -18.98 2.69
C GLU A 275 15.55 -17.82 3.58
N PHE A 276 14.37 -17.29 3.30
CA PHE A 276 13.78 -16.13 3.98
C PHE A 276 12.70 -16.51 5.00
N HIS A 277 12.45 -17.80 5.23
CA HIS A 277 11.43 -18.26 6.18
C HIS A 277 11.68 -17.73 7.59
N ILE A 278 10.59 -17.44 8.29
CA ILE A 278 10.59 -17.04 9.70
C ILE A 278 9.78 -18.09 10.45
N ASP A 279 10.47 -18.94 11.20
CA ASP A 279 9.89 -20.11 11.86
C ASP A 279 9.20 -19.78 13.19
N GLU A 280 9.33 -18.54 13.64
CA GLU A 280 8.68 -18.04 14.85
C GLU A 280 7.51 -17.10 14.54
N PRO A 281 6.48 -17.05 15.40
CA PRO A 281 5.40 -16.09 15.26
C PRO A 281 5.93 -14.65 15.33
N TYR A 282 5.43 -13.79 14.44
CA TYR A 282 5.67 -12.35 14.49
C TYR A 282 4.41 -11.57 14.13
N VAL A 283 4.37 -10.30 14.53
CA VAL A 283 3.31 -9.35 14.18
C VAL A 283 3.77 -8.50 12.99
N PRO A 284 3.14 -8.62 11.81
CA PRO A 284 3.49 -7.78 10.66
C PRO A 284 3.40 -6.29 11.00
N PHE A 285 4.34 -5.51 10.47
CA PHE A 285 4.50 -4.07 10.61
C PHE A 285 4.79 -3.57 12.04
N SER A 286 5.13 -4.49 12.95
CA SER A 286 5.67 -4.13 14.26
C SER A 286 7.13 -3.72 14.14
N ALA A 287 7.57 -2.79 14.98
CA ALA A 287 8.96 -2.36 14.98
C ALA A 287 9.92 -3.51 15.33
N GLU A 288 9.50 -4.40 16.22
CA GLU A 288 10.24 -5.61 16.59
C GLU A 288 10.45 -6.52 15.39
N ALA A 289 9.39 -6.88 14.66
CA ALA A 289 9.50 -7.74 13.48
C ALA A 289 10.32 -7.08 12.37
N GLU A 290 10.06 -5.80 12.07
CA GLU A 290 10.80 -5.05 11.05
C GLU A 290 12.30 -4.96 11.35
N HIS A 291 12.70 -4.92 12.63
CA HIS A 291 14.08 -4.91 13.04
C HIS A 291 14.69 -6.31 13.00
N LYS A 292 14.09 -7.27 13.73
CA LYS A 292 14.60 -8.63 13.91
C LYS A 292 14.72 -9.40 12.60
N HIS A 293 13.78 -9.19 11.68
CA HIS A 293 13.68 -9.96 10.43
C HIS A 293 13.97 -9.13 9.18
N ARG A 294 14.54 -7.93 9.33
CA ARG A 294 14.76 -6.99 8.22
C ARG A 294 15.46 -7.61 7.03
N VAL A 295 16.55 -8.34 7.29
CA VAL A 295 17.39 -8.95 6.25
C VAL A 295 16.58 -9.97 5.45
N LYS A 296 15.79 -10.82 6.13
CA LYS A 296 14.93 -11.82 5.48
C LYS A 296 13.84 -11.16 4.64
N PHE A 297 13.11 -10.18 5.19
CA PHE A 297 12.09 -9.46 4.42
C PHE A 297 12.67 -8.74 3.21
N GLN A 298 13.85 -8.13 3.36
CA GLN A 298 14.49 -7.39 2.29
C GLN A 298 15.02 -8.32 1.19
N GLY A 299 15.70 -9.43 1.53
CA GLY A 299 16.15 -10.41 0.55
C GLY A 299 14.98 -11.02 -0.23
N ALA A 300 13.88 -11.34 0.46
CA ALA A 300 12.69 -11.88 -0.18
C ALA A 300 12.02 -10.87 -1.14
N VAL A 301 11.92 -9.59 -0.76
CA VAL A 301 11.35 -8.60 -1.68
C VAL A 301 12.29 -8.30 -2.83
N ASP A 302 13.61 -8.31 -2.62
CA ASP A 302 14.60 -8.08 -3.68
C ASP A 302 14.49 -9.18 -4.76
N LEU A 303 14.31 -10.46 -4.37
CA LEU A 303 14.00 -11.54 -5.30
C LEU A 303 12.73 -11.27 -6.13
N VAL A 304 11.64 -10.83 -5.49
CA VAL A 304 10.39 -10.51 -6.21
C VAL A 304 10.60 -9.35 -7.19
N MET A 305 11.36 -8.34 -6.78
CA MET A 305 11.67 -7.17 -7.61
C MET A 305 12.48 -7.57 -8.85
N ASP A 306 13.45 -8.48 -8.71
CA ASP A 306 14.20 -9.02 -9.85
C ASP A 306 13.30 -9.79 -10.82
N ARG A 307 12.35 -10.59 -10.29
CA ARG A 307 11.35 -11.27 -11.11
C ARG A 307 10.45 -10.29 -11.86
N ILE A 308 10.01 -9.20 -11.21
CA ILE A 308 9.26 -8.13 -11.87
C ILE A 308 10.12 -7.48 -12.95
N ASN A 309 11.37 -7.13 -12.66
CA ASN A 309 12.28 -6.46 -13.59
C ASN A 309 12.45 -7.25 -14.90
N GLY A 310 12.56 -8.58 -14.82
CA GLY A 310 12.64 -9.46 -16.00
C GLY A 310 11.38 -9.47 -16.89
N LEU A 311 10.24 -8.96 -16.39
CA LEU A 311 8.97 -8.88 -17.12
C LEU A 311 8.73 -7.51 -17.75
N LEU A 312 9.58 -6.53 -17.43
CA LEU A 312 9.41 -5.14 -17.84
C LEU A 312 10.18 -4.81 -19.12
N ASP A 313 9.61 -3.93 -19.93
CA ASP A 313 10.32 -3.30 -21.04
C ASP A 313 11.47 -2.44 -20.51
N PRO A 314 12.55 -2.24 -21.30
CA PRO A 314 13.77 -1.57 -20.84
C PRO A 314 13.54 -0.20 -20.18
N GLU A 315 12.51 0.53 -20.58
CA GLU A 315 12.16 1.84 -20.02
C GLU A 315 11.59 1.78 -18.59
N TYR A 316 10.94 0.67 -18.20
CA TYR A 316 10.33 0.49 -16.87
C TYR A 316 11.20 -0.30 -15.89
N GLN A 317 12.29 -0.92 -16.38
CA GLN A 317 13.26 -1.66 -15.56
C GLN A 317 13.92 -0.78 -14.49
N PHE A 318 14.78 -1.40 -13.66
CA PHE A 318 15.43 -0.75 -12.51
C PHE A 318 16.01 0.63 -12.83
N SER A 319 15.77 1.63 -11.97
CA SER A 319 16.50 2.89 -12.05
C SER A 319 17.97 2.68 -11.67
N ASP A 320 18.87 3.45 -12.29
CA ASP A 320 20.31 3.33 -12.08
C ASP A 320 20.71 3.50 -10.60
N ASP A 321 19.96 4.32 -9.86
CA ASP A 321 20.17 4.61 -8.44
C ASP A 321 19.21 3.87 -7.49
N LEU A 322 18.31 3.05 -8.05
CA LEU A 322 17.21 2.37 -7.35
C LEU A 322 16.30 3.30 -6.52
N GLN A 323 16.34 4.62 -6.77
CA GLN A 323 15.46 5.59 -6.13
C GLN A 323 14.19 5.81 -6.93
N SER A 324 13.13 6.23 -6.23
CA SER A 324 11.87 6.60 -6.88
C SER A 324 11.87 8.06 -7.32
N THR A 325 11.31 8.31 -8.50
CA THR A 325 11.02 9.65 -9.05
C THR A 325 9.70 10.25 -8.55
N GLY A 326 9.01 9.60 -7.61
CA GLY A 326 7.70 10.02 -7.11
C GLY A 326 7.68 11.26 -6.21
N VAL A 327 6.46 11.73 -5.89
CA VAL A 327 6.21 12.94 -5.08
C VAL A 327 6.77 12.82 -3.66
N ARG A 328 7.58 13.81 -3.24
CA ARG A 328 8.21 13.92 -1.90
C ARG A 328 7.40 14.85 -0.96
N GLY A 329 7.65 14.76 0.34
CA GLY A 329 7.10 15.67 1.37
C GLY A 329 5.68 15.35 1.86
N THR A 330 5.07 16.29 2.59
CA THR A 330 3.76 16.14 3.26
C THR A 330 2.57 16.04 2.31
N SER A 331 2.71 16.56 1.09
CA SER A 331 1.70 16.50 0.01
C SER A 331 1.29 15.07 -0.36
N ARG A 332 2.10 14.06 -0.02
CA ARG A 332 1.77 12.65 -0.28
C ARG A 332 0.65 12.09 0.60
N PHE A 333 0.30 12.74 1.73
CA PHE A 333 -0.58 12.19 2.77
C PHE A 333 -1.96 12.82 2.89
N ILE A 334 -2.24 13.94 2.22
CA ILE A 334 -3.55 14.59 2.23
C ILE A 334 -4.11 14.63 0.81
#